data_AF-A0AAW6HL78-F1
#
_entry.id   AF-A0AAW6HL78-F1
#
_cell.length_a   1.000
_cell.length_b   1.000
_cell.length_c   1.000
_cell.angle_alpha   90.00
_cell.angle_beta   90.00
_cell.angle_gamma   90.00
#
_symmetry.space_group_name_H-M   'P 1'
#
loop_
_entity.id
_entity.type
_entity.pdbx_description
1 polymer ?
#
loop_
_entity_poly.entity_id
_entity_poly.type
_entity_poly.pdbx_seq_one_letter_code
_entity_poly.pdbx_strand_id
1 'polypeptide(L)'
;MKATLLKVTGETVEISPVNGNCFTLKEAQSLVNGYVQVIDICPNKIMIMNEEGKFHFELNVEATRIALMNSAIFPDDYIAGDAIVCDDTMF
;
A
#
# COMPACT_ATOMS: atom_id res chain seq x y z
N MET A 1 3.81 16.50 1.57
CA MET A 1 3.67 15.30 0.72
C MET A 1 2.53 14.47 1.25
N LYS A 2 1.66 13.96 0.38
CA LYS A 2 0.43 13.26 0.77
C LYS A 2 0.46 11.85 0.19
N ALA A 3 0.16 10.89 1.03
CA ALA A 3 -0.04 9.49 0.66
C ALA A 3 -1.45 9.07 1.03
N THR A 4 -1.88 7.95 0.49
CA THR A 4 -3.23 7.43 0.70
C THR A 4 -3.15 6.07 1.35
N LEU A 5 -3.77 5.90 2.52
CA LEU A 5 -3.98 4.60 3.15
C LEU A 5 -5.33 4.05 2.67
N LEU A 6 -5.27 2.94 1.95
CA LEU A 6 -6.41 2.16 1.48
C LEU A 6 -6.68 1.08 2.53
N LYS A 7 -7.74 1.23 3.31
CA LYS A 7 -8.08 0.24 4.33
C LYS A 7 -8.87 -0.91 3.74
N VAL A 8 -8.71 -2.09 4.31
CA VAL A 8 -9.48 -3.29 3.97
C VAL A 8 -10.99 -3.08 4.13
N THR A 9 -11.39 -2.17 5.02
CA THR A 9 -12.80 -1.78 5.25
C THR A 9 -13.42 -0.99 4.10
N GLY A 10 -12.62 -0.59 3.10
CA GLY A 10 -13.02 0.30 2.01
C GLY A 10 -12.84 1.79 2.33
N GLU A 11 -12.45 2.15 3.56
CA GLU A 11 -12.11 3.53 3.91
C GLU A 11 -10.80 3.95 3.21
N THR A 12 -10.78 5.18 2.68
CA THR A 12 -9.57 5.79 2.14
C THR A 12 -9.18 6.99 3.01
N VAL A 13 -7.96 6.97 3.55
CA VAL A 13 -7.47 7.98 4.50
C VAL A 13 -6.24 8.67 3.93
N GLU A 14 -6.24 10.01 3.94
CA GLU A 14 -5.03 10.77 3.61
C GLU A 14 -4.06 10.73 4.79
N ILE A 15 -2.81 10.36 4.53
CA ILE A 15 -1.75 10.25 5.53
C ILE A 15 -0.47 10.95 5.04
N SER A 16 0.45 11.20 5.97
CA SER A 16 1.77 11.75 5.67
C SER A 16 2.82 11.21 6.64
N PRO A 17 4.08 11.07 6.23
CA PRO A 17 5.16 10.67 7.12
C PRO A 17 5.31 11.65 8.30
N VAL A 18 5.56 11.15 9.51
CA VAL A 18 5.66 12.00 10.70
C VAL A 18 6.86 12.95 10.59
N ASN A 19 7.94 12.51 9.93
CA ASN A 19 9.13 13.32 9.71
C ASN A 19 8.96 14.37 8.58
N GLY A 20 7.82 14.40 7.88
CA GLY A 20 7.53 15.34 6.79
C GLY A 20 8.23 15.05 5.46
N ASN A 21 9.03 13.97 5.37
CA ASN A 21 9.79 13.58 4.18
C ASN A 21 9.32 12.24 3.59
N CYS A 22 9.76 11.13 4.18
CA CYS A 22 9.47 9.76 3.73
C CYS A 22 9.04 8.89 4.92
N PHE A 23 8.21 7.89 4.67
CA PHE A 23 7.86 6.90 5.68
C PHE A 23 9.12 6.15 6.09
N THR A 24 9.36 6.08 7.39
CA THR A 24 10.33 5.13 7.91
C THR A 24 9.80 3.71 7.76
N LEU A 25 10.70 2.72 7.68
CA LEU A 25 10.31 1.30 7.67
C LEU A 25 9.34 0.98 8.81
N LYS A 26 9.61 1.48 10.02
CA LYS A 26 8.77 1.25 11.20
C LYS A 26 7.35 1.84 11.04
N GLU A 27 7.23 3.04 10.47
CA GLU A 27 5.91 3.65 10.19
C GLU A 27 5.14 2.82 9.17
N ALA A 28 5.77 2.45 8.06
CA ALA A 28 5.14 1.64 7.02
C ALA A 28 4.68 0.29 7.58
N GLN A 29 5.54 -0.42 8.33
CA GLN A 29 5.20 -1.68 8.99
C GLN A 29 4.02 -1.54 9.98
N SER A 30 3.95 -0.42 10.71
CA SER A 30 2.86 -0.16 11.64
C SER A 30 1.54 0.12 10.92
N LEU A 31 1.58 0.79 9.76
CA LEU A 31 0.40 1.11 8.96
C LEU A 31 -0.16 -0.11 8.22
N VAL A 32 0.69 -1.03 7.74
CA VAL A 32 0.27 -2.26 7.03
C VAL A 32 0.22 -3.50 7.93
N ASN A 33 0.50 -3.34 9.23
CA ASN A 33 0.45 -4.39 10.25
C ASN A 33 1.40 -5.60 10.01
N GLY A 34 2.64 -5.37 9.61
CA GLY A 34 3.63 -6.44 9.43
C GLY A 34 4.84 -6.06 8.58
N TYR A 35 5.55 -7.07 8.07
CA TYR A 35 6.63 -6.83 7.09
C TYR A 35 6.06 -6.24 5.80
N VAL A 36 6.87 -5.40 5.14
CA VAL A 36 6.44 -4.61 4.00
C VAL A 36 6.87 -5.26 2.70
N GLN A 37 5.95 -5.30 1.74
CA GLN A 37 6.23 -5.51 0.33
C GLN A 37 5.92 -4.20 -0.41
N VAL A 38 6.79 -3.84 -1.35
CA VAL A 38 6.61 -2.68 -2.22
C VAL A 38 6.45 -3.18 -3.66
N ILE A 39 5.47 -2.63 -4.37
CA ILE A 39 5.32 -2.81 -5.82
C ILE A 39 5.26 -1.44 -6.49
N ASP A 40 5.82 -1.35 -7.70
CA ASP A 40 5.60 -0.21 -8.57
C ASP A 40 4.20 -0.31 -9.16
N ILE A 41 3.38 0.73 -8.98
CA ILE A 41 2.06 0.79 -9.63
C ILE A 41 2.12 1.60 -10.92
N CYS A 42 2.87 2.69 -10.99
CA CYS A 42 3.15 3.42 -12.23
C CYS A 42 4.44 4.23 -12.07
N PRO A 43 4.94 4.92 -13.10
CA PRO A 43 6.11 5.79 -12.93
C PRO A 43 5.93 6.74 -11.75
N ASN A 44 6.93 6.75 -10.87
CA ASN A 44 7.00 7.57 -9.66
C ASN A 44 5.90 7.28 -8.62
N LYS A 45 5.23 6.13 -8.68
CA LYS A 45 4.27 5.73 -7.65
C LYS A 45 4.42 4.26 -7.27
N ILE A 46 4.41 4.05 -5.97
CA ILE A 46 4.50 2.73 -5.35
C ILE A 46 3.25 2.43 -4.53
N MET A 47 3.04 1.14 -4.30
CA MET A 47 2.15 0.63 -3.27
C MET A 47 2.94 -0.17 -2.25
N ILE A 48 2.78 0.17 -0.98
CA ILE A 48 3.37 -0.51 0.17
C ILE A 48 2.26 -1.30 0.86
N MET A 49 2.48 -2.59 1.07
CA MET A 49 1.49 -3.50 1.65
C MET A 49 2.15 -4.49 2.60
N ASN A 50 1.34 -5.30 3.28
CA ASN A 50 1.86 -6.40 4.08
C ASN A 50 2.36 -7.56 3.20
N GLU A 51 3.60 -7.99 3.36
CA GLU A 51 4.20 -9.10 2.62
C GLU A 51 3.46 -10.43 2.84
N GLU A 52 2.96 -10.67 4.06
CA GLU A 52 2.20 -11.86 4.42
C GLU A 52 0.69 -11.62 4.37
N GLY A 53 0.26 -10.58 3.63
CA GLY A 53 -1.10 -10.07 3.68
C GLY A 53 -2.16 -11.15 3.47
N LYS A 54 -1.95 -12.01 2.47
CA LYS A 54 -2.90 -13.05 2.04
C LYS A 54 -3.07 -14.19 3.05
N PHE A 55 -2.14 -14.33 4.00
CA PHE A 55 -2.24 -15.34 5.05
C PHE A 55 -3.04 -14.85 6.27
N HIS A 56 -3.18 -13.54 6.43
CA HIS A 56 -3.64 -12.94 7.69
C HIS A 56 -4.81 -11.96 7.54
N PHE A 57 -5.02 -11.38 6.36
CA PHE A 57 -5.98 -10.31 6.15
C PHE A 57 -6.93 -10.58 4.98
N GLU A 58 -8.04 -9.86 5.00
CA GLU A 58 -9.07 -9.92 3.95
C GLU A 58 -8.63 -9.15 2.69
N LEU A 59 -9.35 -9.40 1.60
CA LEU A 59 -9.20 -8.70 0.32
C LEU A 59 -9.37 -7.19 0.49
N ASN A 60 -8.40 -6.41 0.02
CA ASN A 60 -8.52 -4.97 -0.14
C ASN A 60 -8.92 -4.65 -1.58
N VAL A 61 -10.22 -4.37 -1.77
CA VAL A 61 -10.83 -4.17 -3.09
C VAL A 61 -10.20 -3.00 -3.84
N GLU A 62 -9.98 -1.86 -3.17
CA GLU A 62 -9.45 -0.66 -3.83
C GLU A 62 -7.95 -0.79 -4.15
N ALA A 63 -7.16 -1.35 -3.23
CA ALA A 63 -5.76 -1.64 -3.51
C ALA A 63 -5.60 -2.63 -4.68
N THR A 64 -6.42 -3.69 -4.69
CA THR A 64 -6.46 -4.66 -5.79
C THR A 64 -6.84 -4.00 -7.10
N ARG A 65 -7.90 -3.17 -7.12
CA ARG A 65 -8.33 -2.45 -8.32
C ARG A 65 -7.22 -1.56 -8.87
N ILE A 66 -6.54 -0.80 -8.01
CA ILE A 66 -5.44 0.08 -8.42
C ILE A 66 -4.27 -0.72 -9.00
N ALA A 67 -3.87 -1.80 -8.33
CA ALA A 67 -2.76 -2.64 -8.80
C ALA A 67 -3.08 -3.30 -10.15
N LEU A 68 -4.28 -3.85 -10.32
CA LEU A 68 -4.74 -4.46 -11.58
C LEU A 68 -4.84 -3.44 -12.72
N MET A 69 -5.43 -2.26 -12.46
CA MET A 69 -5.58 -1.22 -13.48
C MET A 69 -4.24 -0.71 -14.04
N ASN A 70 -3.16 -0.89 -13.29
CA ASN A 70 -1.82 -0.53 -13.74
C ASN A 70 -0.93 -1.74 -14.05
N SER A 71 -1.51 -2.96 -14.12
CA SER A 71 -0.76 -4.20 -14.40
C SER A 71 0.40 -4.46 -13.43
N ALA A 72 0.29 -4.00 -12.18
CA ALA A 72 1.30 -4.13 -11.14
C ALA A 72 1.28 -5.52 -10.46
N ILE A 73 0.19 -6.27 -10.65
CA ILE A 73 0.01 -7.66 -10.22
C ILE A 73 -0.62 -8.47 -11.36
N PHE A 74 -0.59 -9.80 -11.25
CA PHE A 74 -1.22 -10.68 -12.23
C PHE A 74 -2.76 -10.52 -12.24
N PRO A 75 -3.43 -10.76 -13.38
CA PRO A 75 -4.89 -10.56 -13.51
C PRO A 75 -5.76 -11.38 -12.54
N ASP A 76 -5.26 -12.50 -12.05
CA ASP A 76 -5.91 -13.40 -11.08
C ASP A 76 -5.43 -13.18 -9.65
N ASP A 77 -4.58 -12.17 -9.43
CA ASP A 77 -4.03 -11.85 -8.12
C ASP A 77 -4.78 -10.72 -7.41
N TYR A 78 -4.51 -10.56 -6.12
CA TYR A 78 -5.14 -9.55 -5.28
C TYR A 78 -4.23 -9.04 -4.16
N ILE A 79 -4.60 -7.89 -3.58
CA ILE A 79 -3.96 -7.30 -2.41
C ILE A 79 -4.81 -7.61 -1.17
N ALA A 80 -4.16 -8.06 -0.10
CA ALA A 80 -4.80 -8.37 1.18
C ALA A 80 -4.24 -7.50 2.30
N GLY A 81 -5.12 -6.98 3.15
CA GLY A 81 -4.79 -6.03 4.21
C GLY A 81 -4.68 -4.58 3.72
N ASP A 82 -4.39 -3.68 4.66
CA ASP A 82 -4.26 -2.25 4.38
C ASP A 82 -3.02 -1.97 3.51
N ALA A 83 -3.12 -0.99 2.61
CA ALA A 83 -2.06 -0.63 1.69
C ALA A 83 -1.87 0.89 1.61
N ILE A 84 -0.64 1.34 1.45
CA ILE A 84 -0.28 2.74 1.25
C ILE A 84 0.02 2.95 -0.22
N VAL A 85 -0.54 3.99 -0.82
CA VAL A 85 -0.15 4.48 -2.14
C VAL A 85 0.54 5.84 -1.98
N CYS A 86 1.76 5.96 -2.47
CA CYS A 86 2.55 7.18 -2.39
C CYS A 86 3.49 7.34 -3.59
N ASP A 87 4.15 8.50 -3.66
CA ASP A 87 5.27 8.72 -4.58
C ASP A 87 6.47 7.84 -4.17
N ASP A 88 7.30 7.42 -5.12
CA ASP A 88 8.45 6.54 -4.85
C ASP A 88 9.53 7.22 -4.01
N THR A 89 9.59 8.55 -4.01
CA THR A 89 10.50 9.31 -3.13
C THR A 89 10.06 9.33 -1.66
N MET A 90 8.87 8.81 -1.36
CA MET A 90 8.30 8.79 0.00
C MET A 90 8.59 7.51 0.79
N PHE A 91 9.33 6.53 0.26
CA PHE A 91 9.70 5.32 1.00
C PHE A 91 11.07 4.76 0.59
#